data_AF-A0A4Z1FZK1-F1
#
_entry.id   AF-A0A4Z1FZK1-F1
#
_cell.length_a   1.000
_cell.length_b   1.000
_cell.length_c   1.000
_cell.angle_alpha   90.00
_cell.angle_beta   90.00
_cell.angle_gamma   90.00
#
_symmetry.space_group_name_H-M   'P 1'
#
loop_
_entity.id
_entity.type
_entity.pdbx_description
1 polymer ?
#
loop_
_entity_poly.entity_id
_entity_poly.type
_entity_poly.pdbx_seq_one_letter_code
_entity_poly.pdbx_strand_id
1 'polypeptide(L)'
;MPANCAVQLNVTTKVNTYFSFILMLPTKWNSRFFGAAQSGQGINHIDVATGMRYVFAAVGTDTGHTDSDMSSSWIGNPESITDWAWRANHEMTVIGGRQSLKELEMFPEDYDGVAVGCPAWWTTHNQLWNLKQTLYQSPAKSPHTIPISMFSVIDNFCLTSPQLDTLLSIYNDWVDVNQTYVFSHVLYRSEETWANGNIGDGSASNSANQLWYMQKSLGLTDFTAADLSYGTVALGASVYFHDHVTRTLAPMGIEVDDFYRFFLVPGLDIPGYSDPRHDVLLALMTWVENGTAPDSIIGTKFNDDLTVAKQRHICAFPNQAKYDGTGDVDVPGSWSWTREKERADGHELKETVKGRAGKKGKKLKASCGKKIAQSQDGEKEAIGTTHATVTKIRSPLHEEQ
;
A
#
# COMPACT_ATOMS: atom_id res chain seq x y z
N MET A 1 17.71 8.33 19.70
CA MET A 1 16.52 8.92 20.34
C MET A 1 16.95 9.97 21.36
N PRO A 2 16.17 11.04 21.57
CA PRO A 2 16.39 12.00 22.66
C PRO A 2 16.07 11.40 24.04
N ALA A 3 16.48 12.08 25.11
CA ALA A 3 16.10 11.73 26.47
C ALA A 3 14.56 11.82 26.64
N ASN A 4 13.97 10.82 27.29
CA ASN A 4 12.53 10.64 27.37
C ASN A 4 12.13 9.85 28.61
N CYS A 5 10.83 9.87 28.93
CA CYS A 5 10.17 8.93 29.82
C CYS A 5 9.35 7.96 28.96
N ALA A 6 9.54 6.66 29.15
CA ALA A 6 8.77 5.61 28.48
C ALA A 6 7.87 4.90 29.50
N VAL A 7 6.60 4.72 29.15
CA VAL A 7 5.57 4.06 29.96
C VAL A 7 4.89 3.02 29.08
N GLN A 8 4.79 1.77 29.54
CA GLN A 8 3.99 0.75 28.87
C GLN A 8 2.80 0.36 29.74
N LEU A 9 1.63 0.26 29.12
CA LEU A 9 0.34 0.05 29.76
C LEU A 9 -0.45 -1.02 29.01
N ASN A 10 -1.19 -1.85 29.75
CA ASN A 10 -2.05 -2.89 29.20
C ASN A 10 -3.51 -2.50 29.51
N VAL A 11 -4.34 -2.42 28.48
CA VAL A 11 -5.78 -2.18 28.59
C VAL A 11 -6.50 -3.51 28.58
N THR A 12 -7.14 -3.88 29.70
CA THR A 12 -8.02 -5.06 29.76
C THR A 12 -9.42 -4.69 29.35
N THR A 13 -9.99 -5.39 28.36
CA THR A 13 -11.35 -5.15 27.88
C THR A 13 -12.41 -5.77 28.79
N LYS A 14 -13.68 -5.44 28.54
CA LYS A 14 -14.84 -5.96 29.30
C LYS A 14 -15.02 -7.48 29.25
N VAL A 15 -14.35 -8.18 28.31
CA VAL A 15 -14.38 -9.65 28.20
C VAL A 15 -13.05 -10.32 28.56
N ASN A 16 -12.09 -9.56 29.12
CA ASN A 16 -10.76 -10.04 29.47
C ASN A 16 -9.90 -10.47 28.24
N THR A 17 -10.10 -9.82 27.07
CA THR A 17 -8.96 -9.59 26.14
C THR A 17 -8.10 -8.45 26.67
N TYR A 18 -6.90 -8.29 26.14
CA TYR A 18 -6.06 -7.14 26.41
C TYR A 18 -5.29 -6.71 25.17
N PHE A 19 -4.96 -5.43 25.10
CA PHE A 19 -3.97 -4.87 24.19
C PHE A 19 -3.00 -4.00 24.98
N SER A 20 -1.78 -3.86 24.49
CA SER A 20 -0.73 -3.05 25.13
C SER A 20 -0.45 -1.81 24.28
N PHE A 21 -0.08 -0.72 24.94
CA PHE A 21 0.51 0.46 24.28
C PHE A 21 1.75 0.94 25.04
N ILE A 22 2.73 1.48 24.30
CA ILE A 22 3.87 2.19 24.86
C ILE A 22 3.74 3.69 24.54
N LEU A 23 3.89 4.54 25.54
CA LEU A 23 3.95 6.00 25.41
C LEU A 23 5.34 6.49 25.77
N MET A 24 5.97 7.20 24.83
CA MET A 24 7.26 7.86 24.99
C MET A 24 7.07 9.38 25.00
N LEU A 25 7.48 10.01 26.10
CA LEU A 25 7.36 11.46 26.32
C LEU A 25 8.77 12.09 26.33
N PRO A 26 9.13 12.93 25.35
CA PRO A 26 10.47 13.50 25.26
C PRO A 26 10.66 14.61 26.31
N THR A 27 11.85 14.69 26.91
CA THR A 27 12.17 15.73 27.91
C THR A 27 12.24 17.14 27.32
N LYS A 28 12.32 17.25 25.99
CA LYS A 28 12.04 18.47 25.22
C LYS A 28 10.94 18.10 24.24
N TRP A 29 9.74 18.61 24.45
CA TRP A 29 8.58 18.33 23.62
C TRP A 29 8.29 19.49 22.66
N ASN A 30 7.91 19.18 21.42
CA ASN A 30 7.55 20.16 20.39
C ASN A 30 6.07 20.57 20.41
N SER A 31 5.32 20.22 21.46
CA SER A 31 3.85 20.36 21.57
C SER A 31 3.02 19.51 20.58
N ARG A 32 3.63 18.57 19.84
CA ARG A 32 2.94 17.69 18.88
C ARG A 32 2.82 16.25 19.38
N PHE A 33 1.79 15.59 18.88
CA PHE A 33 1.42 14.23 19.20
C PHE A 33 1.58 13.29 17.98
N PHE A 34 2.03 12.04 18.18
CA PHE A 34 2.31 11.06 17.11
C PHE A 34 1.90 9.63 17.47
N GLY A 35 1.03 9.02 16.65
CA GLY A 35 0.71 7.60 16.73
C GLY A 35 1.43 6.75 15.69
N ALA A 36 2.14 5.72 16.14
CA ALA A 36 2.63 4.64 15.30
C ALA A 36 1.51 3.60 15.11
N ALA A 37 0.97 3.52 13.90
CA ALA A 37 0.02 2.49 13.51
C ALA A 37 0.72 1.13 13.39
N GLN A 38 0.01 0.05 13.71
CA GLN A 38 0.46 -1.31 13.50
C GLN A 38 -0.77 -2.24 13.34
N SER A 39 -0.55 -3.46 12.83
CA SER A 39 -1.56 -4.52 12.78
C SER A 39 -0.90 -5.86 13.14
N GLY A 40 -1.14 -6.32 14.38
CA GLY A 40 -0.47 -7.48 14.97
C GLY A 40 1.06 -7.32 15.07
N GLN A 41 1.75 -8.44 15.28
CA GLN A 41 3.22 -8.53 15.33
C GLN A 41 3.88 -7.74 16.49
N GLY A 42 3.10 -7.30 17.48
CA GLY A 42 3.58 -6.52 18.62
C GLY A 42 3.77 -5.04 18.30
N ILE A 43 4.30 -4.28 19.26
CA ILE A 43 4.48 -2.83 19.12
C ILE A 43 5.59 -2.53 18.10
N ASN A 44 5.27 -1.75 17.07
CA ASN A 44 6.25 -1.21 16.13
C ASN A 44 7.09 -0.09 16.80
N HIS A 45 8.07 -0.50 17.60
CA HIS A 45 8.99 0.41 18.30
C HIS A 45 9.87 1.26 17.37
N ILE A 46 10.01 0.90 16.09
CA ILE A 46 10.79 1.67 15.11
C ILE A 46 10.04 2.96 14.78
N ASP A 47 8.75 2.88 14.44
CA ASP A 47 7.96 4.07 14.11
C ASP A 47 7.70 4.95 15.34
N VAL A 48 7.55 4.36 16.53
CA VAL A 48 7.56 5.13 17.79
C VAL A 48 8.87 5.90 17.95
N ALA A 49 10.02 5.26 17.68
CA ALA A 49 11.32 5.92 17.73
C ALA A 49 11.50 7.00 16.65
N THR A 50 10.83 6.87 15.49
CA THR A 50 10.77 7.91 14.45
C THR A 50 9.99 9.15 14.92
N GLY A 51 8.82 8.97 15.56
CA GLY A 51 8.12 10.08 16.22
C GLY A 51 8.99 10.76 17.30
N MET A 52 9.70 9.96 18.10
CA MET A 52 10.64 10.45 19.11
C MET A 52 11.87 11.17 18.51
N ARG A 53 12.36 10.79 17.33
CA ARG A 53 13.44 11.51 16.62
C ARG A 53 13.05 12.96 16.37
N TYR A 54 11.79 13.20 16.00
CA TYR A 54 11.23 14.53 15.78
C TYR A 54 10.62 15.19 17.04
N VAL A 55 10.93 14.67 18.24
CA VAL A 55 10.51 15.19 19.56
C VAL A 55 9.00 15.40 19.76
N PHE A 56 8.19 14.55 19.11
CA PHE A 56 6.78 14.36 19.44
C PHE A 56 6.62 13.58 20.75
N ALA A 57 5.47 13.71 21.40
CA ALA A 57 4.97 12.65 22.28
C ALA A 57 4.51 11.49 21.37
N ALA A 58 5.18 10.35 21.44
CA ALA A 58 5.05 9.27 20.45
C ALA A 58 4.70 7.93 21.10
N VAL A 59 3.85 7.15 20.44
CA VAL A 59 3.20 5.97 21.06
C VAL A 59 2.82 4.91 20.03
N GLY A 60 2.78 3.64 20.43
CA GLY A 60 2.56 2.45 19.57
C GLY A 60 1.87 1.29 20.32
N THR A 61 0.99 0.54 19.65
CA THR A 61 0.25 -0.61 20.23
C THR A 61 0.59 -1.94 19.56
N ASP A 62 0.40 -3.06 20.28
CA ASP A 62 0.40 -4.43 19.73
C ASP A 62 -0.93 -4.82 19.05
N THR A 63 -1.95 -3.97 19.11
CA THR A 63 -3.31 -4.21 18.62
C THR A 63 -4.05 -5.41 19.24
N GLY A 64 -3.51 -5.99 20.32
CA GLY A 64 -4.04 -7.19 20.98
C GLY A 64 -3.14 -8.43 20.87
N HIS A 65 -2.09 -8.43 20.03
CA HIS A 65 -1.23 -9.62 19.88
C HIS A 65 0.18 -9.37 19.33
N THR A 66 1.11 -10.20 19.79
CA THR A 66 2.53 -10.20 19.37
C THR A 66 2.84 -11.09 18.16
N ASP A 67 1.93 -11.99 17.79
CA ASP A 67 2.12 -12.95 16.70
C ASP A 67 1.81 -12.33 15.33
N SER A 68 2.13 -13.04 14.24
CA SER A 68 1.65 -12.66 12.90
C SER A 68 0.13 -12.86 12.78
N ASP A 69 -0.59 -11.93 12.16
CA ASP A 69 -2.03 -12.04 11.89
C ASP A 69 -2.42 -13.41 11.30
N MET A 70 -1.61 -13.91 10.35
CA MET A 70 -1.78 -15.21 9.68
C MET A 70 -1.75 -16.42 10.63
N SER A 71 -1.21 -16.30 11.85
CA SER A 71 -1.23 -17.39 12.83
C SER A 71 -2.64 -17.72 13.30
N SER A 72 -3.53 -16.72 13.31
CA SER A 72 -4.87 -16.73 13.94
C SER A 72 -4.92 -17.13 15.43
N SER A 73 -3.76 -17.29 16.10
CA SER A 73 -3.66 -17.70 17.52
C SER A 73 -4.39 -16.75 18.48
N TRP A 74 -4.38 -15.47 18.12
CA TRP A 74 -4.98 -14.34 18.81
C TRP A 74 -6.51 -14.24 18.66
N ILE A 75 -7.09 -14.92 17.67
CA ILE A 75 -8.54 -14.91 17.38
C ILE A 75 -9.27 -15.88 18.33
N GLY A 76 -9.23 -15.58 19.62
CA GLY A 76 -9.91 -16.34 20.66
C GLY A 76 -11.41 -15.99 20.80
N ASN A 77 -11.82 -14.79 20.38
CA ASN A 77 -13.19 -14.28 20.46
C ASN A 77 -13.39 -13.03 19.57
N PRO A 78 -14.63 -12.53 19.37
CA PRO A 78 -14.91 -11.36 18.53
C PRO A 78 -14.35 -10.03 19.04
N GLU A 79 -14.06 -9.91 20.34
CA GLU A 79 -13.47 -8.69 20.91
C GLU A 79 -11.99 -8.58 20.54
N SER A 80 -11.24 -9.69 20.44
CA SER A 80 -9.89 -9.70 19.86
C SER A 80 -9.87 -9.17 18.42
N ILE A 81 -10.89 -9.53 17.61
CA ILE A 81 -11.03 -8.99 16.25
C ILE A 81 -11.34 -7.48 16.31
N THR A 82 -12.13 -7.04 17.28
CA THR A 82 -12.49 -5.62 17.47
C THR A 82 -11.29 -4.78 17.93
N ASP A 83 -10.47 -5.32 18.83
CA ASP A 83 -9.20 -4.74 19.27
C ASP A 83 -8.27 -4.51 18.06
N TRP A 84 -8.01 -5.55 17.27
CA TRP A 84 -7.18 -5.46 16.06
C TRP A 84 -7.76 -4.57 14.95
N ALA A 85 -9.06 -4.68 14.67
CA ALA A 85 -9.71 -4.04 13.52
C ALA A 85 -9.94 -2.53 13.67
N TRP A 86 -9.96 -2.00 14.89
CA TRP A 86 -9.92 -0.55 15.15
C TRP A 86 -9.63 -0.21 16.62
N ARG A 87 -10.21 -0.94 17.58
CA ARG A 87 -10.34 -0.43 18.96
C ARG A 87 -9.03 -0.26 19.69
N ALA A 88 -8.10 -1.21 19.61
CA ALA A 88 -6.82 -1.08 20.30
C ALA A 88 -6.02 0.12 19.81
N ASN A 89 -6.25 0.52 18.55
CA ASN A 89 -5.75 1.74 17.95
C ASN A 89 -6.57 2.97 18.39
N HIS A 90 -7.88 3.06 18.16
CA HIS A 90 -8.66 4.25 18.56
C HIS A 90 -8.66 4.50 20.08
N GLU A 91 -8.76 3.47 20.93
CA GLU A 91 -8.58 3.63 22.38
C GLU A 91 -7.16 4.06 22.71
N MET A 92 -6.15 3.49 22.04
CA MET A 92 -4.82 4.07 22.12
C MET A 92 -4.82 5.51 21.60
N THR A 93 -5.74 6.02 20.74
CA THR A 93 -5.91 7.43 20.26
C THR A 93 -6.68 8.40 21.14
N VAL A 94 -7.66 7.94 21.90
CA VAL A 94 -8.18 8.68 23.05
C VAL A 94 -7.05 8.95 24.07
N ILE A 95 -5.90 8.26 23.93
CA ILE A 95 -4.59 8.54 24.56
C ILE A 95 -3.38 8.51 23.57
N GLY A 96 -3.59 8.74 22.25
CA GLY A 96 -2.62 8.65 21.11
C GLY A 96 -2.33 7.40 20.15
N GLY A 97 -3.17 7.01 19.16
CA GLY A 97 -2.91 6.29 17.89
C GLY A 97 -3.33 4.79 17.71
N ARG A 98 -3.56 4.20 16.51
CA ARG A 98 -3.81 4.73 15.16
C ARG A 98 -4.15 3.62 14.10
N GLN A 99 -5.38 3.51 13.59
CA GLN A 99 -5.78 2.71 12.41
C GLN A 99 -6.07 3.65 11.21
N SER A 100 -5.08 4.46 10.81
CA SER A 100 -5.30 5.78 10.17
C SER A 100 -6.40 5.99 9.12
N LEU A 101 -6.63 5.08 8.16
CA LEU A 101 -7.71 5.29 7.18
C LEU A 101 -9.08 5.04 7.83
N LYS A 102 -9.13 4.16 8.83
CA LYS A 102 -10.30 3.94 9.68
C LYS A 102 -10.54 5.10 10.65
N GLU A 103 -9.49 5.73 11.17
CA GLU A 103 -9.62 6.99 11.92
C GLU A 103 -10.19 8.09 11.01
N LEU A 104 -9.66 8.25 9.79
CA LEU A 104 -10.19 9.20 8.78
C LEU A 104 -11.68 8.95 8.43
N GLU A 105 -12.15 7.70 8.49
CA GLU A 105 -13.54 7.32 8.22
C GLU A 105 -14.48 7.45 9.43
N MET A 106 -14.00 7.19 10.66
CA MET A 106 -14.84 7.00 11.86
C MET A 106 -14.56 7.98 13.00
N PHE A 107 -13.33 8.49 13.09
CA PHE A 107 -12.82 9.32 14.17
C PHE A 107 -12.02 10.52 13.61
N PRO A 108 -12.64 11.37 12.75
CA PRO A 108 -11.93 12.43 12.05
C PRO A 108 -11.40 13.55 12.97
N GLU A 109 -11.78 13.58 14.26
CA GLU A 109 -11.28 14.53 15.25
C GLU A 109 -10.00 14.04 15.97
N ASP A 110 -9.59 12.78 15.78
CA ASP A 110 -8.43 12.17 16.45
C ASP A 110 -7.06 12.72 15.95
N TYR A 111 -7.03 13.39 14.79
CA TYR A 111 -5.80 13.87 14.13
C TYR A 111 -6.02 15.13 13.29
N ASP A 112 -5.01 16.01 13.23
CA ASP A 112 -4.94 17.08 12.21
C ASP A 112 -4.36 16.61 10.86
N GLY A 113 -3.55 15.53 10.90
CA GLY A 113 -2.76 15.08 9.77
C GLY A 113 -2.31 13.63 9.89
N VAL A 114 -2.32 12.93 8.74
CA VAL A 114 -2.21 11.46 8.65
C VAL A 114 -1.33 11.06 7.46
N ALA A 115 -0.32 10.22 7.67
CA ALA A 115 0.54 9.67 6.60
C ALA A 115 0.51 8.12 6.59
N VAL A 116 -0.17 7.52 5.60
CA VAL A 116 -0.49 6.08 5.55
C VAL A 116 0.31 5.36 4.47
N GLY A 117 1.30 4.55 4.88
CA GLY A 117 1.95 3.60 3.98
C GLY A 117 1.05 2.40 3.68
N CYS A 118 1.04 1.93 2.43
CA CYS A 118 0.44 0.67 1.95
C CYS A 118 -0.86 0.24 2.64
N PRO A 119 -1.92 1.07 2.68
CA PRO A 119 -3.13 0.76 3.46
C PRO A 119 -3.81 -0.52 2.99
N ALA A 120 -3.89 -1.52 3.88
CA ALA A 120 -4.60 -2.78 3.67
C ALA A 120 -6.12 -2.65 3.89
N TRP A 121 -6.68 -1.46 3.63
CA TRP A 121 -7.98 -0.98 4.10
C TRP A 121 -9.17 -1.89 3.79
N TRP A 122 -9.15 -2.54 2.63
CA TRP A 122 -10.18 -3.49 2.23
C TRP A 122 -9.76 -4.92 2.56
N THR A 123 -9.56 -5.22 3.86
CA THR A 123 -8.91 -6.46 4.29
C THR A 123 -9.60 -7.71 3.76
N THR A 124 -10.94 -7.72 3.70
CA THR A 124 -11.74 -8.78 3.06
C THR A 124 -11.26 -9.11 1.64
N HIS A 125 -10.92 -8.07 0.86
CA HIS A 125 -10.54 -8.19 -0.54
C HIS A 125 -9.09 -8.51 -0.72
N ASN A 126 -8.24 -7.85 0.05
CA ASN A 126 -6.81 -8.12 0.04
C ASN A 126 -6.56 -9.61 0.35
N GLN A 127 -7.21 -10.18 1.36
CA GLN A 127 -7.03 -11.60 1.71
C GLN A 127 -7.64 -12.56 0.68
N LEU A 128 -8.79 -12.22 0.05
CA LEU A 128 -9.35 -13.04 -1.04
C LEU A 128 -8.48 -12.99 -2.31
N TRP A 129 -7.88 -11.84 -2.62
CA TRP A 129 -6.93 -11.68 -3.73
C TRP A 129 -5.57 -12.31 -3.47
N ASN A 130 -5.09 -12.29 -2.22
CA ASN A 130 -3.91 -13.03 -1.77
C ASN A 130 -4.07 -14.54 -2.04
N LEU A 131 -5.21 -15.12 -1.62
CA LEU A 131 -5.56 -16.50 -1.92
C LEU A 131 -5.67 -16.74 -3.44
N LYS A 132 -6.36 -15.85 -4.18
CA LYS A 132 -6.53 -15.95 -5.64
C LYS A 132 -5.19 -16.02 -6.39
N GLN A 133 -4.24 -15.15 -6.03
CA GLN A 133 -2.91 -15.09 -6.65
C GLN A 133 -2.07 -16.33 -6.36
N THR A 134 -2.05 -16.78 -5.09
CA THR A 134 -1.40 -18.06 -4.73
C THR A 134 -1.95 -19.23 -5.57
N LEU A 135 -3.25 -19.22 -5.89
CA LEU A 135 -3.87 -20.26 -6.71
C LEU A 135 -3.49 -20.22 -8.20
N TYR A 136 -2.98 -19.11 -8.74
CA TYR A 136 -2.39 -19.07 -10.11
C TYR A 136 -1.02 -19.75 -10.19
N GLN A 137 -0.29 -19.82 -9.07
CA GLN A 137 0.98 -20.54 -8.93
C GLN A 137 0.78 -22.03 -8.58
N SER A 138 -0.35 -22.36 -7.95
CA SER A 138 -0.65 -23.68 -7.37
C SER A 138 -1.16 -24.70 -8.41
N PRO A 139 -0.76 -25.99 -8.35
CA PRO A 139 0.17 -26.57 -7.38
C PRO A 139 1.64 -26.37 -7.79
N ALA A 140 2.51 -26.17 -6.80
CA ALA A 140 3.94 -25.96 -6.97
C ALA A 140 4.62 -26.97 -7.92
N LYS A 141 5.59 -26.47 -8.69
CA LYS A 141 6.37 -27.22 -9.71
C LYS A 141 5.55 -27.64 -10.94
N SER A 142 4.36 -27.05 -11.16
CA SER A 142 3.60 -27.25 -12.39
C SER A 142 4.21 -26.47 -13.57
N PRO A 143 3.88 -26.80 -14.84
CA PRO A 143 4.45 -26.12 -16.01
C PRO A 143 4.13 -24.63 -16.15
N HIS A 144 3.18 -24.12 -15.33
CA HIS A 144 2.79 -22.72 -15.22
C HIS A 144 3.35 -22.01 -13.98
N THR A 145 3.81 -22.75 -12.97
CA THR A 145 4.42 -22.14 -11.76
C THR A 145 5.69 -21.40 -12.16
N ILE A 146 5.77 -20.12 -11.79
CA ILE A 146 6.96 -19.28 -11.94
C ILE A 146 7.84 -19.51 -10.69
N PRO A 147 9.09 -20.00 -10.82
CA PRO A 147 9.99 -20.16 -9.68
C PRO A 147 10.28 -18.84 -8.96
N ILE A 148 10.31 -18.84 -7.63
CA ILE A 148 10.63 -17.65 -6.82
C ILE A 148 11.96 -17.00 -7.25
N SER A 149 12.97 -17.81 -7.61
CA SER A 149 14.28 -17.33 -8.09
C SER A 149 14.23 -16.60 -9.44
N MET A 150 13.07 -16.52 -10.09
CA MET A 150 12.84 -15.78 -11.32
C MET A 150 12.05 -14.49 -11.09
N PHE A 151 11.48 -14.24 -9.91
CA PHE A 151 10.67 -13.04 -9.63
C PHE A 151 11.49 -11.75 -9.79
N SER A 152 12.56 -11.57 -9.00
CA SER A 152 13.42 -10.37 -9.02
C SER A 152 14.21 -10.15 -10.32
N VAL A 153 14.06 -11.05 -11.30
CA VAL A 153 14.79 -11.05 -12.57
C VAL A 153 13.89 -11.37 -13.77
N ILE A 154 12.57 -11.26 -13.64
CA ILE A 154 11.61 -11.83 -14.61
C ILE A 154 11.76 -11.25 -16.02
N ASP A 155 12.10 -9.96 -16.12
CA ASP A 155 12.46 -9.25 -17.36
C ASP A 155 13.61 -9.91 -18.15
N ASN A 156 14.48 -10.67 -17.48
CA ASN A 156 15.71 -11.25 -18.05
C ASN A 156 15.59 -12.72 -18.47
N PHE A 157 14.46 -13.39 -18.20
CA PHE A 157 14.30 -14.83 -18.43
C PHE A 157 13.18 -15.18 -19.40
N CYS A 158 13.39 -16.23 -20.19
CA CYS A 158 12.36 -16.80 -21.07
C CYS A 158 11.36 -17.65 -20.26
N LEU A 159 10.17 -17.11 -20.01
CA LEU A 159 9.04 -17.88 -19.47
C LEU A 159 8.47 -18.87 -20.50
N THR A 160 7.90 -19.98 -20.02
CA THR A 160 7.05 -20.85 -20.85
C THR A 160 5.71 -20.16 -21.17
N SER A 161 4.96 -20.66 -22.16
CA SER A 161 3.61 -20.09 -22.42
C SER A 161 2.70 -20.18 -21.18
N PRO A 162 2.59 -21.32 -20.48
CA PRO A 162 1.76 -21.38 -19.27
C PRO A 162 2.27 -20.48 -18.13
N GLN A 163 3.58 -20.26 -17.99
CA GLN A 163 4.12 -19.29 -17.04
C GLN A 163 3.79 -17.84 -17.42
N LEU A 164 3.78 -17.52 -18.72
CA LEU A 164 3.32 -16.22 -19.21
C LEU A 164 1.82 -16.04 -18.98
N ASP A 165 1.01 -17.09 -19.16
CA ASP A 165 -0.42 -17.08 -18.85
C ASP A 165 -0.68 -16.86 -17.34
N THR A 166 0.12 -17.48 -16.46
CA THR A 166 0.12 -17.19 -15.01
C THR A 166 0.58 -15.77 -14.69
N LEU A 167 1.65 -15.27 -15.31
CA LEU A 167 2.14 -13.90 -15.09
C LEU A 167 1.09 -12.85 -15.51
N LEU A 168 0.44 -13.07 -16.65
CA LEU A 168 -0.67 -12.24 -17.12
C LEU A 168 -1.87 -12.31 -16.16
N SER A 169 -2.13 -13.46 -15.53
CA SER A 169 -3.20 -13.60 -14.53
C SER A 169 -2.93 -12.84 -13.23
N ILE A 170 -1.65 -12.63 -12.88
CA ILE A 170 -1.22 -11.79 -11.74
C ILE A 170 -1.26 -10.28 -12.11
N TYR A 171 -0.97 -9.95 -13.38
CA TYR A 171 -0.93 -8.58 -13.90
C TYR A 171 -2.21 -8.06 -14.55
N ASN A 172 -3.33 -8.77 -14.46
CA ASN A 172 -4.65 -8.25 -14.85
C ASN A 172 -5.55 -8.18 -13.63
N ASP A 173 -6.43 -7.17 -13.62
CA ASP A 173 -7.45 -7.03 -12.57
C ASP A 173 -8.28 -8.31 -12.47
N TRP A 174 -8.64 -8.71 -11.24
CA TRP A 174 -9.65 -9.74 -11.08
C TRP A 174 -10.99 -9.14 -11.53
N VAL A 175 -11.43 -9.58 -12.71
CA VAL A 175 -12.76 -9.31 -13.26
C VAL A 175 -13.48 -10.65 -13.38
N ASP A 176 -14.68 -10.77 -12.81
CA ASP A 176 -15.40 -12.03 -12.75
C ASP A 176 -16.34 -12.26 -13.95
N VAL A 177 -17.03 -13.39 -13.98
CA VAL A 177 -17.78 -13.90 -15.16
C VAL A 177 -18.89 -12.97 -15.67
N ASN A 178 -19.35 -12.03 -14.84
CA ASN A 178 -20.36 -11.02 -15.15
C ASN A 178 -19.76 -9.65 -15.54
N GLN A 179 -18.44 -9.57 -15.75
CA GLN A 179 -17.67 -8.33 -15.98
C GLN A 179 -17.64 -7.35 -14.80
N THR A 180 -17.97 -7.80 -13.59
CA THR A 180 -17.70 -6.99 -12.39
C THR A 180 -16.23 -7.10 -12.02
N TYR A 181 -15.56 -5.94 -11.94
CA TYR A 181 -14.28 -5.78 -11.28
C TYR A 181 -14.35 -6.25 -9.82
N VAL A 182 -13.28 -6.84 -9.30
CA VAL A 182 -13.24 -7.47 -7.97
C VAL A 182 -12.12 -6.87 -7.11
N PHE A 183 -10.90 -6.85 -7.65
CA PHE A 183 -9.71 -6.22 -7.05
C PHE A 183 -8.66 -5.91 -8.13
N SER A 184 -7.76 -4.96 -7.86
CA SER A 184 -6.73 -4.59 -8.84
C SER A 184 -5.63 -5.64 -8.95
N HIS A 185 -5.00 -5.69 -10.11
CA HIS A 185 -3.68 -6.31 -10.27
C HIS A 185 -2.65 -5.74 -9.29
N VAL A 186 -1.57 -6.49 -9.06
CA VAL A 186 -0.34 -5.93 -8.48
C VAL A 186 0.42 -5.13 -9.55
N LEU A 187 1.09 -4.05 -9.17
CA LEU A 187 1.80 -3.21 -10.14
C LEU A 187 3.01 -3.93 -10.73
N TYR A 188 3.30 -3.68 -12.01
CA TYR A 188 4.59 -4.05 -12.63
C TYR A 188 5.77 -3.52 -11.80
N ARG A 189 6.86 -4.31 -11.73
CA ARG A 189 8.04 -4.05 -10.88
C ARG A 189 7.84 -4.25 -9.37
N SER A 190 6.80 -4.98 -8.94
CA SER A 190 6.59 -5.39 -7.54
C SER A 190 7.16 -6.77 -7.20
N GLU A 191 7.71 -7.49 -8.18
CA GLU A 191 8.13 -8.91 -8.11
C GLU A 191 9.10 -9.22 -6.96
N GLU A 192 9.95 -8.27 -6.59
CA GLU A 192 10.88 -8.38 -5.47
C GLU A 192 10.17 -8.70 -4.14
N THR A 193 8.92 -8.24 -3.98
CA THR A 193 8.11 -8.52 -2.77
C THR A 193 7.35 -9.85 -2.84
N TRP A 194 7.17 -10.44 -4.04
CA TRP A 194 6.32 -11.62 -4.25
C TRP A 194 6.86 -12.90 -3.58
N ALA A 195 8.17 -12.95 -3.35
CA ALA A 195 8.87 -14.07 -2.71
C ALA A 195 8.53 -14.19 -1.20
N ASN A 196 8.39 -13.05 -0.53
CA ASN A 196 8.06 -12.93 0.89
C ASN A 196 6.60 -12.55 1.13
N GLY A 197 5.80 -12.49 0.05
CA GLY A 197 4.41 -12.06 0.03
C GLY A 197 3.47 -13.13 -0.55
N ASN A 198 2.24 -12.73 -0.85
CA ASN A 198 1.11 -13.66 -0.99
C ASN A 198 0.96 -14.34 -2.36
N ILE A 199 2.05 -14.42 -3.14
CA ILE A 199 2.12 -15.15 -4.42
C ILE A 199 2.89 -16.46 -4.22
N GLY A 200 4.11 -16.37 -3.66
CA GLY A 200 4.90 -17.53 -3.22
C GLY A 200 5.20 -18.58 -4.29
N ASP A 201 5.42 -19.83 -3.83
CA ASP A 201 5.85 -20.95 -4.68
C ASP A 201 4.70 -21.82 -5.24
N GLY A 202 3.44 -21.48 -4.90
CA GLY A 202 2.27 -22.30 -5.22
C GLY A 202 2.13 -23.58 -4.37
N SER A 203 2.83 -23.71 -3.25
CA SER A 203 2.70 -24.88 -2.38
C SER A 203 1.34 -24.96 -1.69
N ALA A 204 0.97 -26.17 -1.26
CA ALA A 204 -0.21 -26.37 -0.42
C ALA A 204 -0.11 -25.59 0.90
N SER A 205 1.09 -25.46 1.47
CA SER A 205 1.40 -24.60 2.61
C SER A 205 1.16 -23.12 2.31
N ASN A 206 1.66 -22.59 1.18
CA ASN A 206 1.39 -21.22 0.77
C ASN A 206 -0.12 -20.96 0.60
N SER A 207 -0.82 -21.92 0.01
CA SER A 207 -2.28 -21.87 -0.19
C SER A 207 -3.05 -21.89 1.12
N ALA A 208 -2.67 -22.76 2.07
CA ALA A 208 -3.31 -22.87 3.37
C ALA A 208 -3.10 -21.62 4.25
N ASN A 209 -1.91 -21.03 4.20
CA ASN A 209 -1.58 -19.82 4.96
C ASN A 209 -2.48 -18.61 4.60
N GLN A 210 -3.12 -18.59 3.43
CA GLN A 210 -4.04 -17.52 3.01
C GLN A 210 -5.49 -17.74 3.44
N LEU A 211 -5.86 -18.91 3.99
CA LEU A 211 -7.24 -19.23 4.39
C LEU A 211 -7.63 -18.66 5.78
N TRP A 212 -6.67 -18.19 6.56
CA TRP A 212 -6.85 -17.76 7.95
C TRP A 212 -8.00 -16.77 8.13
N TYR A 213 -8.10 -15.77 7.24
CA TYR A 213 -9.08 -14.70 7.36
C TYR A 213 -10.51 -15.22 7.19
N MET A 214 -10.76 -16.06 6.18
CA MET A 214 -12.09 -16.64 5.93
C MET A 214 -12.47 -17.63 7.05
N GLN A 215 -11.56 -18.53 7.42
CA GLN A 215 -11.84 -19.59 8.39
C GLN A 215 -11.94 -19.09 9.84
N LYS A 216 -11.27 -17.99 10.19
CA LYS A 216 -11.13 -17.52 11.58
C LYS A 216 -11.71 -16.12 11.82
N SER A 217 -11.45 -15.16 10.93
CA SER A 217 -11.98 -13.79 11.08
C SER A 217 -13.44 -13.67 10.61
N LEU A 218 -13.82 -14.38 9.54
CA LEU A 218 -15.20 -14.42 9.02
C LEU A 218 -16.02 -15.62 9.54
N GLY A 219 -15.40 -16.54 10.31
CA GLY A 219 -16.07 -17.71 10.87
C GLY A 219 -16.50 -18.79 9.87
N LEU A 220 -16.02 -18.73 8.62
CA LEU A 220 -16.32 -19.70 7.56
C LEU A 220 -15.43 -20.94 7.71
N THR A 221 -15.61 -21.70 8.80
CA THR A 221 -14.68 -22.77 9.24
C THR A 221 -14.34 -23.80 8.16
N ASP A 222 -15.32 -24.10 7.30
CA ASP A 222 -15.24 -25.16 6.30
C ASP A 222 -14.79 -24.61 4.92
N PHE A 223 -14.50 -23.31 4.82
CA PHE A 223 -14.10 -22.64 3.58
C PHE A 223 -12.74 -23.16 3.07
N THR A 224 -12.71 -23.55 1.80
CA THR A 224 -11.52 -24.02 1.11
C THR A 224 -11.16 -23.11 -0.07
N ALA A 225 -9.98 -23.33 -0.64
CA ALA A 225 -9.58 -22.68 -1.90
C ALA A 225 -10.54 -22.93 -3.08
N ALA A 226 -11.38 -23.97 -3.04
CA ALA A 226 -12.35 -24.28 -4.09
C ALA A 226 -13.64 -23.44 -4.01
N ASP A 227 -13.93 -22.86 -2.85
CA ASP A 227 -15.15 -22.07 -2.59
C ASP A 227 -15.01 -20.59 -3.03
N LEU A 228 -13.80 -20.18 -3.40
CA LEU A 228 -13.44 -18.83 -3.82
C LEU A 228 -14.15 -18.41 -5.12
N SER A 229 -15.24 -17.67 -4.97
CA SER A 229 -16.15 -17.25 -6.04
C SER A 229 -16.62 -15.81 -5.84
N TYR A 230 -17.14 -15.17 -6.89
CA TYR A 230 -17.63 -13.78 -6.86
C TYR A 230 -18.53 -13.44 -5.66
N GLY A 231 -19.38 -14.38 -5.20
CA GLY A 231 -20.28 -14.17 -4.06
C GLY A 231 -19.57 -13.93 -2.71
N THR A 232 -18.26 -14.20 -2.62
CA THR A 232 -17.43 -13.92 -1.44
C THR A 232 -16.83 -12.50 -1.46
N VAL A 233 -16.96 -11.74 -2.55
CA VAL A 233 -16.02 -10.65 -2.90
C VAL A 233 -16.77 -9.36 -3.34
N ALA A 234 -16.70 -8.29 -2.54
CA ALA A 234 -17.12 -6.92 -2.86
C ALA A 234 -16.19 -5.76 -2.36
N LEU A 235 -15.13 -5.42 -3.14
CA LEU A 235 -14.62 -4.12 -3.71
C LEU A 235 -13.59 -3.00 -2.90
N GLY A 236 -12.46 -3.63 -3.51
CA GLY A 236 -11.69 -3.16 -4.73
C GLY A 236 -10.40 -2.22 -4.75
N ALA A 237 -9.37 -2.34 -3.87
CA ALA A 237 -8.01 -1.68 -3.91
C ALA A 237 -7.78 -0.12 -3.83
N SER A 238 -6.54 0.31 -3.55
CA SER A 238 -6.20 1.70 -3.10
C SER A 238 -6.07 2.82 -4.15
N VAL A 239 -5.66 2.52 -5.40
CA VAL A 239 -5.76 3.53 -6.48
C VAL A 239 -7.24 3.80 -6.78
N TYR A 240 -8.06 2.75 -6.76
CA TYR A 240 -9.51 2.87 -6.79
C TYR A 240 -10.03 3.65 -5.57
N PHE A 241 -9.46 3.53 -4.36
CA PHE A 241 -9.88 4.36 -3.21
C PHE A 241 -9.76 5.86 -3.51
N HIS A 242 -8.61 6.32 -4.01
CA HIS A 242 -8.41 7.71 -4.46
C HIS A 242 -9.50 8.11 -5.48
N ASP A 243 -9.71 7.27 -6.50
CA ASP A 243 -10.71 7.51 -7.54
C ASP A 243 -12.15 7.47 -7.02
N HIS A 244 -12.45 6.65 -6.02
CA HIS A 244 -13.76 6.47 -5.41
C HIS A 244 -14.11 7.65 -4.49
N VAL A 245 -13.15 8.11 -3.69
CA VAL A 245 -13.25 9.36 -2.92
C VAL A 245 -13.48 10.53 -3.88
N THR A 246 -12.71 10.62 -4.97
CA THR A 246 -12.87 11.67 -6.00
C THR A 246 -14.24 11.63 -6.66
N ARG A 247 -14.72 10.45 -7.09
CA ARG A 247 -16.04 10.28 -7.72
C ARG A 247 -17.21 10.54 -6.75
N THR A 248 -17.00 10.36 -5.46
CA THR A 248 -18.01 10.59 -4.41
C THR A 248 -18.07 12.07 -4.00
N LEU A 249 -16.92 12.75 -3.89
CA LEU A 249 -16.83 14.11 -3.35
C LEU A 249 -16.88 15.23 -4.40
N ALA A 250 -16.42 15.00 -5.63
CA ALA A 250 -16.51 16.00 -6.69
C ALA A 250 -17.97 16.44 -7.02
N PRO A 251 -18.99 15.56 -7.02
CA PRO A 251 -20.39 15.97 -7.15
C PRO A 251 -20.91 16.85 -5.99
N MET A 252 -20.21 16.87 -4.85
CA MET A 252 -20.52 17.71 -3.68
C MET A 252 -19.76 19.06 -3.71
N GLY A 253 -18.95 19.32 -4.74
CA GLY A 253 -18.13 20.53 -4.85
C GLY A 253 -16.87 20.50 -3.97
N ILE A 254 -16.43 19.32 -3.54
CA ILE A 254 -15.26 19.14 -2.68
C ILE A 254 -14.10 18.61 -3.51
N GLU A 255 -13.06 19.43 -3.71
CA GLU A 255 -11.82 19.03 -4.37
C GLU A 255 -10.96 18.18 -3.43
N VAL A 256 -10.57 16.98 -3.87
CA VAL A 256 -9.81 16.01 -3.07
C VAL A 256 -8.38 16.49 -2.80
N ASP A 257 -7.78 17.14 -3.80
CA ASP A 257 -6.43 17.69 -3.82
C ASP A 257 -6.13 18.70 -2.69
N ASP A 258 -7.16 19.31 -2.10
CA ASP A 258 -7.07 20.29 -1.00
C ASP A 258 -6.69 19.64 0.34
N PHE A 259 -6.99 18.34 0.51
CA PHE A 259 -6.92 17.66 1.82
C PHE A 259 -6.34 16.24 1.74
N TYR A 260 -6.33 15.59 0.57
CA TYR A 260 -5.86 14.22 0.37
C TYR A 260 -4.88 14.15 -0.81
N ARG A 261 -3.66 13.67 -0.57
CA ARG A 261 -2.59 13.51 -1.56
C ARG A 261 -2.12 12.06 -1.58
N PHE A 262 -2.11 11.46 -2.77
CA PHE A 262 -1.68 10.07 -2.96
C PHE A 262 -0.39 10.00 -3.76
N PHE A 263 0.56 9.18 -3.29
CA PHE A 263 1.89 9.02 -3.88
C PHE A 263 2.27 7.53 -4.00
N LEU A 264 3.13 7.20 -4.96
CA LEU A 264 3.67 5.86 -5.18
C LEU A 264 5.10 5.79 -4.62
N VAL A 265 5.21 5.62 -3.29
CA VAL A 265 6.46 5.83 -2.51
C VAL A 265 6.94 4.55 -1.81
N PRO A 266 8.23 4.22 -1.91
CA PRO A 266 8.94 3.43 -0.91
C PRO A 266 9.54 4.27 0.22
N GLY A 267 9.16 3.96 1.45
CA GLY A 267 9.86 4.39 2.67
C GLY A 267 9.36 5.67 3.37
N LEU A 268 9.78 5.79 4.63
CA LEU A 268 9.72 6.98 5.48
C LEU A 268 11.13 7.17 6.08
N ASP A 269 11.54 8.42 6.34
CA ASP A 269 12.88 8.83 6.79
C ASP A 269 14.00 8.55 5.74
N ILE A 270 14.77 9.59 5.38
CA ILE A 270 15.84 9.50 4.38
C ILE A 270 17.18 9.95 5.02
N PRO A 271 18.14 9.02 5.24
CA PRO A 271 19.45 9.34 5.81
C PRO A 271 20.18 10.50 5.11
N GLY A 272 20.73 11.42 5.91
CA GLY A 272 21.43 12.61 5.43
C GLY A 272 20.52 13.81 5.12
N TYR A 273 19.20 13.63 5.02
CA TYR A 273 18.23 14.68 4.76
C TYR A 273 17.36 14.99 6.00
N SER A 274 16.82 16.20 6.03
CA SER A 274 16.00 16.72 7.14
C SER A 274 15.12 17.90 6.69
N ASP A 275 14.59 17.85 5.47
CA ASP A 275 13.71 18.87 4.90
C ASP A 275 12.40 18.28 4.33
N PRO A 276 11.30 19.08 4.28
CA PRO A 276 9.97 18.62 3.85
C PRO A 276 9.87 18.05 2.43
N ARG A 277 10.91 18.14 1.60
CA ARG A 277 10.92 17.55 0.25
C ARG A 277 11.44 16.11 0.25
N HIS A 278 12.16 15.67 1.28
CA HIS A 278 12.71 14.31 1.39
C HIS A 278 12.04 13.49 2.49
N ASP A 279 11.42 14.14 3.48
CA ASP A 279 10.75 13.46 4.59
C ASP A 279 9.23 13.76 4.58
N VAL A 280 8.43 12.69 4.46
CA VAL A 280 6.96 12.74 4.38
C VAL A 280 6.30 13.27 5.67
N LEU A 281 6.92 13.05 6.83
CA LEU A 281 6.40 13.53 8.11
C LEU A 281 6.67 15.04 8.28
N LEU A 282 7.83 15.53 7.84
CA LEU A 282 8.11 16.97 7.72
C LEU A 282 7.22 17.64 6.65
N ALA A 283 6.93 16.95 5.53
CA ALA A 283 5.96 17.41 4.53
C ALA A 283 4.56 17.57 5.14
N LEU A 284 4.09 16.56 5.87
CA LEU A 284 2.80 16.59 6.56
C LEU A 284 2.72 17.70 7.60
N MET A 285 3.74 17.87 8.46
CA MET A 285 3.81 19.02 9.39
C MET A 285 3.69 20.35 8.65
N THR A 286 4.42 20.53 7.55
CA THR A 286 4.40 21.78 6.77
C THR A 286 3.04 22.04 6.12
N TRP A 287 2.32 21.00 5.69
CA TRP A 287 0.97 21.13 5.14
C TRP A 287 -0.09 21.41 6.22
N VAL A 288 -0.02 20.72 7.36
CA VAL A 288 -0.91 20.96 8.51
C VAL A 288 -0.73 22.38 9.03
N GLU A 289 0.49 22.76 9.40
CA GLU A 289 0.78 24.01 10.13
C GLU A 289 0.87 25.24 9.22
N ASN A 290 1.52 25.12 8.05
CA ASN A 290 1.79 26.24 7.14
C ASN A 290 0.94 26.20 5.85
N GLY A 291 -0.06 25.31 5.78
CA GLY A 291 -0.96 25.17 4.62
C GLY A 291 -0.30 24.69 3.32
N THR A 292 1.00 24.42 3.31
CA THR A 292 1.77 24.15 2.08
C THR A 292 1.74 22.66 1.74
N ALA A 293 0.87 22.26 0.81
CA ALA A 293 0.76 20.88 0.35
C ALA A 293 2.01 20.42 -0.44
N PRO A 294 2.44 19.15 -0.32
CA PRO A 294 3.51 18.60 -1.14
C PRO A 294 3.00 18.17 -2.53
N ASP A 295 3.49 18.83 -3.60
CA ASP A 295 3.26 18.38 -4.99
C ASP A 295 4.14 17.16 -5.36
N SER A 296 5.28 16.99 -4.70
CA SER A 296 6.16 15.83 -4.84
C SER A 296 7.05 15.62 -3.61
N ILE A 297 7.53 14.39 -3.44
CA ILE A 297 8.54 13.99 -2.46
C ILE A 297 9.73 13.37 -3.22
N ILE A 298 10.97 13.70 -2.85
CA ILE A 298 12.18 13.21 -3.51
C ILE A 298 12.57 11.86 -2.89
N GLY A 299 12.19 10.79 -3.59
CA GLY A 299 12.64 9.43 -3.27
C GLY A 299 14.14 9.27 -3.52
N THR A 300 14.83 8.63 -2.59
CA THR A 300 16.30 8.46 -2.62
C THR A 300 16.66 6.97 -2.55
N LYS A 301 17.42 6.49 -3.54
CA LYS A 301 18.11 5.20 -3.50
C LYS A 301 19.54 5.42 -2.99
N PHE A 302 19.98 4.57 -2.08
CA PHE A 302 21.35 4.55 -1.57
C PHE A 302 22.16 3.38 -2.17
N ASN A 303 23.48 3.52 -2.11
CA ASN A 303 24.43 2.40 -2.20
C ASN A 303 24.61 1.74 -0.82
N ASP A 304 25.29 0.59 -0.77
CA ASP A 304 25.58 -0.15 0.47
C ASP A 304 26.39 0.65 1.51
N ASP A 305 27.13 1.68 1.07
CA ASP A 305 27.90 2.60 1.91
C ASP A 305 27.11 3.84 2.38
N LEU A 306 25.79 3.87 2.12
CA LEU A 306 24.86 4.98 2.37
C LEU A 306 25.18 6.27 1.60
N THR A 307 26.00 6.22 0.54
CA THR A 307 26.03 7.32 -0.45
C THR A 307 24.77 7.32 -1.31
N VAL A 308 24.35 8.50 -1.77
CA VAL A 308 23.21 8.63 -2.68
C VAL A 308 23.56 8.03 -4.04
N ALA A 309 22.79 7.03 -4.46
CA ALA A 309 22.93 6.37 -5.75
C ALA A 309 22.04 7.00 -6.83
N LYS A 310 20.82 7.40 -6.47
CA LYS A 310 19.79 7.92 -7.39
C LYS A 310 18.73 8.70 -6.63
N GLN A 311 18.25 9.81 -7.16
CA GLN A 311 17.14 10.59 -6.61
C GLN A 311 16.11 10.95 -7.69
N ARG A 312 14.82 10.89 -7.35
CA ARG A 312 13.70 11.24 -8.27
C ARG A 312 12.55 11.89 -7.53
N HIS A 313 11.86 12.81 -8.20
CA HIS A 313 10.55 13.28 -7.76
C HIS A 313 9.52 12.14 -7.84
N ILE A 314 8.95 11.77 -6.70
CA ILE A 314 7.72 10.98 -6.60
C ILE A 314 6.58 11.98 -6.55
N CYS A 315 5.79 12.01 -7.61
CA CYS A 315 4.79 13.04 -7.85
C CYS A 315 3.48 12.71 -7.14
N ALA A 316 2.71 13.73 -6.74
CA ALA A 316 1.32 13.53 -6.37
C ALA A 316 0.54 12.99 -7.59
N PHE A 317 -0.16 11.87 -7.39
CA PHE A 317 -1.05 11.28 -8.39
C PHE A 317 -2.14 12.31 -8.80
N PRO A 318 -2.59 12.37 -10.08
CA PRO A 318 -2.27 11.51 -11.22
C PRO A 318 -1.11 12.03 -12.11
N ASN A 319 -0.13 12.71 -11.52
CA ASN A 319 1.09 13.10 -12.24
C ASN A 319 2.14 11.98 -12.17
N GLN A 320 2.93 11.83 -13.23
CA GLN A 320 4.07 10.93 -13.30
C GLN A 320 5.36 11.70 -13.57
N ALA A 321 6.47 11.24 -12.99
CA ALA A 321 7.80 11.77 -13.29
C ALA A 321 8.21 11.43 -14.73
N LYS A 322 8.78 12.42 -15.42
CA LYS A 322 9.18 12.35 -16.82
C LYS A 322 10.59 12.91 -16.96
N TYR A 323 11.45 12.23 -17.72
CA TYR A 323 12.77 12.78 -18.04
C TYR A 323 12.63 13.96 -18.99
N ASP A 324 13.36 15.04 -18.73
CA ASP A 324 13.34 16.23 -19.59
C ASP A 324 14.20 16.06 -20.86
N GLY A 325 14.81 14.88 -21.04
CA GLY A 325 15.65 14.54 -22.20
C GLY A 325 17.07 15.07 -22.11
N THR A 326 17.39 15.87 -21.09
CA THR A 326 18.69 16.50 -20.87
C THR A 326 19.02 16.55 -19.37
N GLY A 327 20.32 16.53 -19.05
CA GLY A 327 20.82 16.52 -17.68
C GLY A 327 21.38 15.16 -17.27
N ASP A 328 21.30 14.86 -15.98
CA ASP A 328 21.72 13.59 -15.39
C ASP A 328 20.46 12.80 -15.00
N VAL A 329 20.38 11.53 -15.39
CA VAL A 329 19.21 10.70 -15.10
C VAL A 329 19.08 10.35 -13.63
N ASP A 330 20.12 10.53 -12.82
CA ASP A 330 20.17 10.12 -11.41
C ASP A 330 19.96 11.27 -10.41
N VAL A 331 19.87 12.52 -10.89
CA VAL A 331 19.50 13.69 -10.07
C VAL A 331 18.03 14.07 -10.29
N PRO A 332 17.32 14.62 -9.27
CA PRO A 332 15.88 14.89 -9.40
C PRO A 332 15.61 16.09 -10.31
N GLY A 333 16.54 17.06 -10.40
CA GLY A 333 16.39 18.29 -11.17
C GLY A 333 16.46 18.16 -12.69
N SER A 334 16.48 16.93 -13.23
CA SER A 334 16.35 16.64 -14.67
C SER A 334 15.01 15.95 -15.01
N TRP A 335 14.05 16.01 -14.08
CA TRP A 335 12.76 15.33 -14.16
C TRP A 335 11.60 16.28 -13.82
N SER A 336 10.84 16.67 -14.82
CA SER A 336 9.52 17.29 -14.64
C SER A 336 8.44 16.26 -14.28
N TRP A 337 7.25 16.76 -13.92
CA TRP A 337 6.07 15.95 -13.68
C TRP A 337 4.93 16.33 -14.65
N THR A 338 4.32 15.32 -15.27
CA THR A 338 3.25 15.51 -16.26
C THR A 338 2.02 14.69 -15.90
N ARG A 339 0.83 15.27 -16.08
CA ARG A 339 -0.45 14.60 -15.80
C ARG A 339 -0.75 13.59 -16.90
N GLU A 340 -1.06 12.33 -16.56
CA GLU A 340 -1.03 11.22 -17.54
C GLU A 340 -1.98 11.41 -18.75
N LYS A 341 -3.07 12.19 -18.61
CA LYS A 341 -3.99 12.52 -19.70
C LYS A 341 -3.35 13.27 -20.88
N GLU A 342 -2.25 14.01 -20.67
CA GLU A 342 -1.55 14.72 -21.75
C GLU A 342 -0.68 13.79 -22.63
N ARG A 343 -0.60 12.49 -22.29
CA ARG A 343 0.05 11.46 -23.11
C ARG A 343 -0.81 10.98 -24.29
N ALA A 344 -2.03 11.53 -24.46
CA ALA A 344 -3.04 11.06 -25.40
C ALA A 344 -2.94 11.65 -26.83
N ASP A 345 -1.99 12.56 -27.09
CA ASP A 345 -1.72 13.13 -28.43
C ASP A 345 -1.16 12.08 -29.39
N GLY A 346 -2.07 11.27 -29.95
CA GLY A 346 -1.78 10.25 -30.95
C GLY A 346 -2.93 9.28 -31.22
N HIS A 347 -3.75 8.95 -30.21
CA HIS A 347 -4.85 8.00 -30.36
C HIS A 347 -6.07 8.35 -29.49
N GLU A 348 -7.12 8.89 -30.13
CA GLU A 348 -8.46 8.98 -29.55
C GLU A 348 -8.98 7.58 -29.14
N LEU A 349 -9.31 7.40 -27.86
CA LEU A 349 -10.11 6.27 -27.39
C LEU A 349 -11.57 6.44 -27.84
N LYS A 350 -11.85 6.12 -29.10
CA LYS A 350 -13.22 6.10 -29.64
C LYS A 350 -13.99 4.88 -29.14
N GLU A 351 -14.72 5.07 -28.05
CA GLU A 351 -15.79 4.17 -27.64
C GLU A 351 -16.72 3.87 -28.83
N THR A 352 -16.57 2.69 -29.42
CA THR A 352 -17.43 2.21 -30.51
C THR A 352 -17.85 0.78 -30.23
N VAL A 353 -18.83 0.66 -29.32
CA VAL A 353 -19.53 -0.59 -29.04
C VAL A 353 -20.26 -1.05 -30.31
N LYS A 354 -19.60 -1.92 -31.09
CA LYS A 354 -20.19 -2.67 -32.20
C LYS A 354 -19.72 -4.12 -32.14
N GLY A 355 -20.44 -4.92 -31.37
CA GLY A 355 -20.17 -6.35 -31.25
C GLY A 355 -20.32 -7.08 -32.59
N ARG A 356 -19.48 -8.09 -32.82
CA ARG A 356 -19.65 -9.04 -33.93
C ARG A 356 -19.10 -10.41 -33.56
N ALA A 357 -19.97 -11.43 -33.56
CA ALA A 357 -19.57 -12.81 -33.33
C ALA A 357 -18.84 -13.40 -34.55
N GLY A 358 -17.93 -14.36 -34.32
CA GLY A 358 -17.50 -15.30 -35.36
C GLY A 358 -16.01 -15.62 -35.47
N LYS A 359 -15.61 -16.76 -34.90
CA LYS A 359 -14.54 -17.68 -35.35
C LYS A 359 -13.40 -17.12 -36.22
N LYS A 360 -12.17 -17.11 -35.66
CA LYS A 360 -11.05 -17.95 -36.15
C LYS A 360 -9.85 -17.88 -35.19
N GLY A 361 -9.40 -19.03 -34.68
CA GLY A 361 -8.21 -19.09 -33.83
C GLY A 361 -6.92 -18.87 -34.61
N LYS A 362 -6.03 -18.03 -34.08
CA LYS A 362 -4.60 -18.01 -34.44
C LYS A 362 -3.81 -18.59 -33.28
N LYS A 363 -3.05 -19.67 -33.51
CA LYS A 363 -2.06 -20.14 -32.54
C LYS A 363 -0.95 -19.09 -32.45
N LEU A 364 -0.74 -18.49 -31.28
CA LEU A 364 0.53 -17.85 -30.97
C LEU A 364 1.60 -18.95 -30.98
N LYS A 365 2.61 -18.80 -31.84
CA LYS A 365 3.77 -19.69 -31.85
C LYS A 365 4.79 -19.15 -30.84
N ALA A 366 5.16 -19.98 -29.86
CA ALA A 366 6.38 -19.74 -29.10
C ALA A 366 7.56 -19.64 -30.09
N SER A 367 8.33 -18.55 -29.99
CA SER A 367 9.39 -18.21 -30.94
C SER A 367 10.54 -17.52 -30.20
N CYS A 368 11.28 -18.30 -29.41
CA CYS A 368 12.58 -17.86 -28.91
C CYS A 368 13.48 -17.54 -30.13
N GLY A 369 14.10 -16.36 -30.17
CA GLY A 369 14.95 -15.95 -31.30
C GLY A 369 14.49 -14.72 -32.11
N LYS A 370 13.92 -13.70 -31.45
CA LYS A 370 14.05 -12.30 -31.88
C LYS A 370 14.00 -11.40 -30.65
N LYS A 371 14.84 -10.36 -30.61
CA LYS A 371 14.69 -9.27 -29.62
C LYS A 371 13.27 -8.72 -29.77
N ILE A 372 12.56 -8.50 -28.65
CA ILE A 372 11.42 -7.59 -28.64
C ILE A 372 11.97 -6.25 -29.12
N ALA A 373 11.38 -5.70 -30.19
CA ALA A 373 11.91 -4.50 -30.81
C ALA A 373 11.77 -3.34 -29.83
N GLN A 374 12.88 -2.73 -29.44
CA GLN A 374 12.88 -1.49 -28.68
C GLN A 374 12.19 -0.43 -29.53
N SER A 375 10.97 -0.03 -29.14
CA SER A 375 10.53 1.34 -29.40
C SER A 375 11.52 2.26 -28.67
N GLN A 376 12.26 3.06 -29.41
CA GLN A 376 13.30 3.91 -28.84
C GLN A 376 12.69 5.01 -27.94
N ASP A 377 13.57 5.61 -27.14
CA ASP A 377 13.40 6.84 -26.38
C ASP A 377 12.53 6.74 -25.10
N GLY A 378 13.23 6.54 -23.96
CA GLY A 378 12.69 6.66 -22.61
C GLY A 378 13.05 5.49 -21.68
N GLU A 379 14.22 5.55 -21.02
CA GLU A 379 14.62 4.55 -20.02
C GLU A 379 13.74 4.63 -18.76
N LYS A 380 12.72 3.76 -18.70
CA LYS A 380 11.86 3.54 -17.53
C LYS A 380 12.50 2.54 -16.56
N GLU A 381 13.58 2.98 -15.92
CA GLU A 381 14.23 2.25 -14.84
C GLU A 381 13.42 2.24 -13.54
N ALA A 382 13.74 1.29 -12.66
CA ALA A 382 12.96 0.96 -11.47
C ALA A 382 13.30 1.82 -10.23
N ILE A 383 12.24 2.21 -9.52
CA ILE A 383 12.24 2.45 -8.07
C ILE A 383 11.09 1.58 -7.54
N GLY A 384 11.30 0.85 -6.44
CA GLY A 384 10.36 -0.16 -5.94
C GLY A 384 9.00 0.43 -5.56
N THR A 385 7.92 -0.12 -6.11
CA THR A 385 6.55 0.41 -6.00
C THR A 385 5.81 -0.07 -4.76
N THR A 386 6.18 0.49 -3.61
CA THR A 386 5.25 0.62 -2.47
C THR A 386 4.42 1.92 -2.60
N HIS A 387 3.44 2.12 -1.72
CA HIS A 387 2.42 3.17 -1.83
C HIS A 387 2.38 4.01 -0.55
N ALA A 388 2.16 5.32 -0.66
CA ALA A 388 1.96 6.18 0.51
C ALA A 388 0.91 7.27 0.26
N THR A 389 0.00 7.44 1.21
CA THR A 389 -1.03 8.47 1.23
C THR A 389 -0.68 9.51 2.30
N VAL A 390 -0.89 10.79 2.01
CA VAL A 390 -0.76 11.89 2.98
C VAL A 390 -2.07 12.66 2.98
N THR A 391 -2.67 12.83 4.15
CA THR A 391 -3.97 13.49 4.32
C THR A 391 -3.84 14.56 5.38
N LYS A 392 -4.25 15.79 5.06
CA LYS A 392 -4.57 16.83 6.04
C LYS A 392 -6.05 16.78 6.33
N ILE A 393 -6.43 16.82 7.61
CA ILE A 393 -7.85 16.87 7.98
C ILE A 393 -8.28 18.34 8.06
N ARG A 394 -9.42 18.67 7.44
CA ARG A 394 -10.08 19.97 7.62
C ARG A 394 -10.90 19.94 8.91
N SER A 395 -10.30 20.37 10.02
CA SER A 395 -11.06 20.64 11.25
C SER A 395 -12.04 21.79 10.99
N PRO A 396 -13.36 21.63 11.25
CA PRO A 396 -14.35 22.70 11.08
C PRO A 396 -14.28 23.78 12.17
N LEU A 397 -13.44 23.60 13.21
CA LEU A 397 -13.43 24.42 14.42
C LEU A 397 -12.59 25.71 14.32
N HIS A 398 -12.13 26.10 13.13
CA HIS A 398 -11.28 27.29 12.93
C HIS A 398 -11.83 28.36 11.98
N GLU A 399 -13.09 28.28 11.53
CA GLU A 399 -13.75 29.37 10.78
C GLU A 399 -14.60 30.32 11.66
N GLU A 400 -14.69 30.11 12.98
CA GLU A 400 -15.34 31.04 13.94
C GLU A 400 -14.47 31.36 15.17
N GLN A 401 -13.51 32.30 15.04
CA GLN A 401 -13.06 33.24 16.10
C GLN A 401 -12.61 34.58 15.52
#